data_AF-A0AAJ0ID24-F1
#
_entry.id   AF-A0AAJ0ID24-F1
#
_cell.length_a   1.000
_cell.length_b   1.000
_cell.length_c   1.000
_cell.angle_alpha   90.00
_cell.angle_beta   90.00
_cell.angle_gamma   90.00
#
_symmetry.space_group_name_H-M   'P 1'
#
loop_
_entity.id
_entity.type
_entity.pdbx_description
1 polymer ?
#
loop_
_entity_poly.entity_id
_entity_poly.type
_entity_poly.pdbx_seq_one_letter_code
_entity_poly.pdbx_strand_id
1 'polypeptide(L)'
;MLAVGFADDVRHFTAVAVWLRDKFGHRIRVATHPDYQAQVEGCRLEYFSLDGRCKQHGGQYGGGCGDYDAFDAQEWIKSRGPAEREKWRESVYAMLEDSWRACVAPFSDGSPFIADAIVACHKEFAHLHCAEKLGVPVHVLSR
;
A
#
# COMPACT_ATOMS: atom_id res chain seq x y z
N MET A 1 -7.97 3.01 -6.35
CA MET A 1 -7.25 2.05 -5.48
C MET A 1 -7.22 2.62 -4.07
N LEU A 2 -7.51 1.80 -3.05
CA LEU A 2 -7.22 2.11 -1.65
C LEU A 2 -5.97 1.37 -1.22
N ALA A 3 -4.96 2.04 -0.71
CA ALA A 3 -3.75 1.35 -0.26
C ALA A 3 -3.49 1.58 1.24
N VAL A 4 -3.24 0.47 1.95
CA VAL A 4 -3.51 0.36 3.39
C VAL A 4 -2.41 -0.38 4.15
N GLY A 5 -1.89 0.27 5.20
CA GLY A 5 -0.77 -0.22 6.03
C GLY A 5 -1.16 -1.21 7.14
N PHE A 6 -1.88 -0.74 8.18
CA PHE A 6 -2.13 -1.53 9.41
C PHE A 6 -3.57 -2.02 9.57
N ALA A 7 -3.79 -2.99 10.47
CA ALA A 7 -5.11 -3.57 10.76
C ALA A 7 -6.21 -2.52 11.00
N ASP A 8 -5.91 -1.50 11.80
CA ASP A 8 -6.86 -0.42 12.07
C ASP A 8 -7.15 0.38 10.81
N ASP A 9 -6.13 0.69 10.01
CA ASP A 9 -6.30 1.39 8.75
C ASP A 9 -7.16 0.56 7.79
N VAL A 10 -6.98 -0.77 7.72
CA VAL A 10 -7.82 -1.64 6.88
C VAL A 10 -9.28 -1.48 7.25
N ARG A 11 -9.64 -1.46 8.53
CA ARG A 11 -11.04 -1.28 8.93
C ARG A 11 -11.64 0.05 8.45
N HIS A 12 -10.90 1.14 8.62
CA HIS A 12 -11.36 2.47 8.22
C HIS A 12 -11.48 2.58 6.69
N PHE A 13 -10.46 2.11 5.96
CA PHE A 13 -10.45 2.15 4.50
C PHE A 13 -11.50 1.21 3.88
N THR A 14 -11.75 0.02 4.46
CA THR A 14 -12.84 -0.84 3.99
C THR A 14 -14.21 -0.19 4.21
N ALA A 15 -14.40 0.54 5.31
CA ALA A 15 -15.64 1.29 5.54
C ALA A 15 -15.85 2.41 4.48
N VAL A 16 -14.80 3.17 4.17
CA VAL A 16 -14.82 4.19 3.10
C VAL A 16 -15.08 3.54 1.73
N ALA A 17 -14.43 2.41 1.42
CA ALA A 17 -14.65 1.68 0.19
C ALA A 17 -16.10 1.22 0.04
N VAL A 18 -16.66 0.59 1.09
CA VAL A 18 -18.05 0.14 1.09
C VAL A 18 -18.99 1.32 0.83
N TRP A 19 -18.76 2.46 1.50
CA TRP A 19 -19.57 3.65 1.27
C TRP A 19 -19.47 4.19 -0.16
N LEU A 20 -18.25 4.30 -0.71
CA LEU A 20 -18.02 4.78 -2.07
C LEU A 20 -18.67 3.86 -3.12
N ARG A 21 -18.55 2.54 -2.94
CA ARG A 21 -19.20 1.54 -3.78
C ARG A 21 -20.72 1.65 -3.69
N ASP A 22 -21.28 1.66 -2.49
CA ASP A 22 -22.73 1.57 -2.29
C ASP A 22 -23.45 2.89 -2.62
N LYS A 23 -22.78 4.04 -2.44
CA LYS A 23 -23.37 5.36 -2.73
C LYS A 23 -23.16 5.85 -4.15
N PHE A 24 -22.00 5.57 -4.75
CA PHE A 24 -21.63 6.13 -6.05
C PHE A 24 -21.36 5.07 -7.11
N GLY A 25 -21.42 3.77 -6.77
CA GLY A 25 -21.17 2.69 -7.73
C GLY A 25 -19.70 2.54 -8.12
N HIS A 26 -18.76 3.08 -7.34
CA HIS A 26 -17.34 2.95 -7.65
C HIS A 26 -16.87 1.51 -7.56
N ARG A 27 -16.05 1.10 -8.53
CA ARG A 27 -15.28 -0.15 -8.48
C ARG A 27 -13.99 0.09 -7.70
N ILE A 28 -13.76 -0.70 -6.66
CA ILE A 28 -12.69 -0.43 -5.69
C ILE A 28 -11.85 -1.66 -5.46
N ARG A 29 -10.56 -1.51 -5.77
CA ARG A 29 -9.49 -2.39 -5.34
C ARG A 29 -8.85 -1.86 -4.06
N VAL A 30 -8.75 -2.71 -3.05
CA VAL A 30 -8.04 -2.46 -1.79
C VAL A 30 -6.74 -3.26 -1.80
N ALA A 31 -5.63 -2.55 -1.77
CA ALA A 31 -4.28 -3.09 -1.71
C ALA A 31 -3.77 -3.08 -0.27
N THR A 32 -3.46 -4.25 0.28
CA THR A 32 -2.97 -4.37 1.65
C THR A 32 -2.19 -5.67 1.85
N HIS A 33 -1.70 -5.89 3.06
CA HIS A 33 -0.96 -7.09 3.42
C HIS A 33 -1.87 -8.35 3.37
N PRO A 34 -1.36 -9.52 2.92
CA PRO A 34 -2.09 -10.81 2.88
C PRO A 34 -2.91 -11.18 4.11
N ASP A 35 -2.39 -10.92 5.31
CA ASP A 35 -3.12 -11.10 6.58
C ASP A 35 -4.52 -10.51 6.60
N TYR A 36 -4.76 -9.42 5.87
CA TYR A 36 -6.04 -8.71 5.86
C TYR A 36 -6.91 -9.04 4.64
N GLN A 37 -6.49 -9.98 3.78
CA GLN A 37 -7.24 -10.39 2.60
C GLN A 37 -8.69 -10.79 2.96
N ALA A 38 -8.85 -11.65 3.95
CA ALA A 38 -10.17 -12.13 4.39
C ALA A 38 -11.09 -10.97 4.86
N GLN A 39 -10.51 -9.93 5.47
CA GLN A 39 -11.28 -8.76 5.91
C GLN A 39 -11.77 -7.93 4.71
N VAL A 40 -10.93 -7.74 3.70
CA VAL A 40 -11.27 -7.01 2.47
C VAL A 40 -12.34 -7.76 1.68
N GLU A 41 -12.12 -9.05 1.41
CA GLU A 41 -13.03 -9.88 0.64
C GLU A 41 -14.36 -10.09 1.37
N GLY A 42 -14.34 -10.19 2.71
CA GLY A 42 -15.55 -10.24 3.55
C GLY A 42 -16.45 -9.00 3.40
N CYS A 43 -15.88 -7.85 3.02
CA CYS A 43 -16.64 -6.64 2.68
C CYS A 43 -17.13 -6.62 1.22
N ARG A 44 -16.91 -7.69 0.44
CA ARG A 44 -17.16 -7.76 -1.02
C ARG A 44 -16.40 -6.67 -1.79
N LEU A 45 -15.15 -6.45 -1.42
CA LEU A 45 -14.23 -5.54 -2.10
C LEU A 45 -13.16 -6.36 -2.82
N GLU A 46 -12.58 -5.79 -3.88
CA GLU A 46 -11.53 -6.48 -4.64
C GLU A 46 -10.19 -6.34 -3.91
N TYR A 47 -9.57 -7.46 -3.57
CA TYR A 47 -8.29 -7.49 -2.86
C TYR A 47 -7.10 -7.46 -3.83
N PHE A 48 -6.03 -6.77 -3.45
CA PHE A 48 -4.72 -6.84 -4.09
C PHE A 48 -3.63 -6.99 -3.03
N SER A 49 -2.69 -7.89 -3.28
CA SER A 49 -1.63 -8.20 -2.33
C SER A 49 -0.47 -7.22 -2.45
N LEU A 50 -0.12 -6.59 -1.33
CA LEU A 50 1.17 -5.91 -1.13
C LEU A 50 2.13 -6.91 -0.47
N ASP A 51 2.49 -7.95 -1.23
CA ASP A 51 3.31 -9.09 -0.80
C ASP A 51 4.77 -8.70 -0.55
N GLY A 52 5.25 -7.67 -1.26
CA GLY A 52 6.62 -7.20 -1.42
C GLY A 52 7.32 -6.80 -0.12
N ARG A 53 7.55 -7.79 0.74
CA ARG A 53 8.46 -7.83 1.88
C ARG A 53 8.20 -6.83 3.01
N CYS A 54 6.99 -6.28 3.15
CA CYS A 54 6.67 -5.31 4.21
C CYS A 54 6.80 -5.90 5.63
N LYS A 55 6.57 -7.21 5.81
CA LYS A 55 6.66 -7.87 7.12
C LYS A 55 8.06 -8.20 7.62
N GLN A 56 9.01 -8.51 6.73
CA GLN A 56 10.33 -8.99 7.18
C GLN A 56 11.22 -7.89 7.75
N HIS A 57 10.92 -6.61 7.47
CA HIS A 57 11.75 -5.49 7.88
C HIS A 57 11.07 -4.56 8.91
N GLY A 58 9.76 -4.71 9.15
CA GLY A 58 9.06 -3.86 10.12
C GLY A 58 9.50 -4.05 11.59
N GLY A 59 9.98 -5.24 11.95
CA GLY A 59 10.36 -5.56 13.34
C GLY A 59 11.83 -5.29 13.70
N GLN A 60 12.74 -5.26 12.72
CA GLN A 60 14.20 -5.13 12.96
C GLN A 60 14.75 -3.71 12.70
N TYR A 61 13.96 -2.82 12.11
CA TYR A 61 14.43 -1.57 11.51
C TYR A 61 13.85 -0.32 12.19
N GLY A 62 13.31 -0.46 13.41
CA GLY A 62 12.81 0.68 14.17
C GLY A 62 11.48 1.24 13.69
N GLY A 63 10.67 0.44 13.00
CA GLY A 63 9.35 0.88 12.55
C GLY A 63 8.69 -0.20 11.71
N GLY A 64 7.52 -0.66 12.16
CA GLY A 64 6.63 -1.51 11.37
C GLY A 64 6.29 -0.85 10.02
N CYS A 65 5.59 -1.58 9.16
CA CYS A 65 4.98 -1.06 7.94
C CYS A 65 4.15 0.22 8.20
N GLY A 66 4.79 1.38 8.25
CA GLY A 66 4.17 2.67 8.54
C GLY A 66 4.58 3.39 9.82
N ASP A 67 5.60 2.94 10.55
CA ASP A 67 6.30 3.78 11.55
C ASP A 67 7.69 4.17 11.03
N TYR A 68 7.75 4.54 9.76
CA TYR A 68 8.94 5.13 9.15
C TYR A 68 9.04 6.60 9.60
N ASP A 69 9.83 6.87 10.64
CA ASP A 69 10.42 8.20 10.76
C ASP A 69 11.55 8.31 9.73
N ALA A 70 11.37 9.18 8.74
CA ALA A 70 12.36 9.41 7.69
C ALA A 70 13.72 9.87 8.25
N PHE A 71 13.72 10.55 9.41
CA PHE A 71 14.96 10.98 10.08
C PHE A 71 15.72 9.80 10.69
N ASP A 72 15.03 8.92 11.40
CA ASP A 72 15.65 7.72 11.99
C ASP A 72 16.10 6.74 10.90
N ALA A 73 15.36 6.63 9.80
CA ALA A 73 15.72 5.79 8.66
C ALA A 73 17.05 6.23 8.04
N GLN A 74 17.29 7.54 7.90
CA GLN A 74 18.53 8.03 7.29
C GLN A 74 19.76 7.70 8.14
N GLU A 75 19.69 7.90 9.46
CA GLU A 75 20.77 7.55 10.37
C GLU A 75 20.97 6.03 10.47
N TRP A 76 19.87 5.26 10.49
CA TRP A 76 19.94 3.79 10.44
C TRP A 76 20.60 3.30 9.14
N ILE A 77 20.27 3.85 7.97
CA ILE A 77 20.91 3.44 6.70
C ILE A 77 22.42 3.70 6.73
N LYS A 78 22.84 4.87 7.25
CA LYS A 78 24.25 5.24 7.36
C LYS A 78 25.02 4.31 8.30
N SER A 79 24.39 3.83 9.37
CA SER A 79 25.04 2.97 10.37
C SER A 79 25.25 1.52 9.92
N ARG A 80 24.77 1.13 8.74
CA ARG A 80 24.69 -0.27 8.28
C ARG A 80 25.77 -0.63 7.27
N GLY A 81 26.12 -1.92 7.18
CA GLY A 81 27.05 -2.42 6.17
C GLY A 81 26.47 -2.40 4.74
N PRO A 82 27.30 -2.47 3.68
CA PRO A 82 26.84 -2.48 2.29
C PRO A 82 25.77 -3.54 1.99
N ALA A 83 25.92 -4.76 2.53
CA ALA A 83 24.98 -5.86 2.31
C ALA A 83 23.60 -5.63 2.96
N GLU A 84 23.56 -5.01 4.15
CA GLU A 84 22.30 -4.67 4.82
C GLU A 84 21.57 -3.54 4.09
N ARG A 85 22.32 -2.53 3.61
CA ARG A 85 21.75 -1.46 2.79
C ARG A 85 21.15 -1.99 1.48
N GLU A 86 21.82 -2.96 0.84
CA GLU A 86 21.31 -3.54 -0.40
C GLU A 86 20.00 -4.32 -0.17
N LYS A 87 19.93 -5.13 0.89
CA LYS A 87 18.69 -5.82 1.28
C LYS A 87 17.55 -4.84 1.56
N TRP A 88 17.85 -3.73 2.23
CA TRP A 88 16.87 -2.68 2.46
C TRP A 88 16.39 -2.06 1.14
N ARG A 89 17.30 -1.74 0.21
CA ARG A 89 16.93 -1.21 -1.12
C ARG A 89 16.03 -2.16 -1.89
N GLU A 90 16.37 -3.46 -1.92
CA GLU A 90 15.52 -4.48 -2.54
C GLU A 90 14.11 -4.50 -1.93
N SER A 91 13.99 -4.35 -0.62
CA SER A 91 12.68 -4.30 0.05
C SER A 91 11.87 -3.07 -0.35
N VAL A 92 12.53 -1.91 -0.47
CA VAL A 92 11.88 -0.67 -0.93
C VAL A 92 11.44 -0.80 -2.38
N TYR A 93 12.28 -1.37 -3.26
CA TYR A 93 11.91 -1.61 -4.65
C TYR A 93 10.71 -2.54 -4.78
N ALA A 94 10.68 -3.64 -4.02
CA ALA A 94 9.55 -4.56 -4.02
C ALA A 94 8.25 -3.87 -3.57
N MET A 95 8.31 -3.03 -2.53
CA MET A 95 7.15 -2.24 -2.07
C MET A 95 6.66 -1.25 -3.14
N LEU A 96 7.58 -0.53 -3.79
CA LEU A 96 7.26 0.42 -4.87
C LEU A 96 6.64 -0.30 -6.07
N GLU A 97 7.20 -1.45 -6.45
CA GLU A 97 6.69 -2.29 -7.54
C GLU A 97 5.29 -2.80 -7.25
N ASP A 98 5.04 -3.33 -6.04
CA ASP A 98 3.71 -3.81 -5.68
C ASP A 98 2.68 -2.71 -5.60
N SER A 99 3.07 -1.52 -5.10
CA SER A 99 2.17 -0.36 -5.09
C SER A 99 1.82 0.09 -6.52
N TRP A 100 2.79 0.07 -7.42
CA TRP A 100 2.56 0.34 -8.84
C TRP A 100 1.62 -0.71 -9.44
N ARG A 101 1.89 -2.01 -9.22
CA ARG A 101 1.04 -3.11 -9.70
C ARG A 101 -0.36 -3.03 -9.11
N ALA A 102 -0.51 -2.60 -7.86
CA ALA A 102 -1.82 -2.40 -7.26
C ALA A 102 -2.66 -1.38 -8.05
N CYS A 103 -2.02 -0.38 -8.66
CA CYS A 103 -2.67 0.64 -9.47
C CYS A 103 -3.04 0.19 -10.89
N VAL A 104 -2.31 -0.77 -11.49
CA VAL A 104 -2.40 -1.06 -12.95
C VAL A 104 -2.50 -2.52 -13.33
N ALA A 105 -2.21 -3.45 -12.41
CA ALA A 105 -2.23 -4.87 -12.73
C ALA A 105 -3.68 -5.34 -12.98
N PRO A 106 -3.91 -6.27 -13.91
CA PRO A 106 -5.22 -6.90 -14.07
C PRO A 106 -5.72 -7.52 -12.78
N PHE A 107 -7.02 -7.76 -12.70
CA PHE A 107 -7.58 -8.54 -11.60
C PHE A 107 -7.23 -10.03 -11.71
N SER A 108 -7.52 -10.78 -10.65
CA SER A 108 -7.30 -12.23 -10.62
C SER A 108 -8.09 -12.98 -11.70
N ASP A 109 -9.21 -12.41 -12.18
CA ASP A 109 -10.01 -12.94 -13.29
C ASP A 109 -9.49 -12.53 -14.67
N GLY A 110 -8.39 -11.78 -14.74
CA GLY A 110 -7.80 -11.26 -15.98
C GLY A 110 -8.47 -10.00 -16.52
N SER A 111 -9.49 -9.45 -15.85
CA SER A 111 -10.12 -8.20 -16.29
C SER A 111 -9.13 -7.03 -16.16
N PRO A 112 -9.14 -6.08 -17.12
CA PRO A 112 -8.24 -4.93 -17.08
C PRO A 112 -8.57 -4.02 -15.89
N PHE A 113 -7.54 -3.38 -15.36
CA PHE A 113 -7.66 -2.40 -14.29
C PHE A 113 -6.66 -1.27 -14.49
N ILE A 114 -7.12 -0.05 -14.27
CA ILE A 114 -6.28 1.12 -14.08
C ILE A 114 -6.97 1.98 -13.03
N ALA A 115 -6.21 2.51 -12.07
CA ALA A 115 -6.78 3.37 -11.04
C ALA A 115 -7.08 4.76 -11.61
N ASP A 116 -8.35 5.18 -11.58
CA ASP A 116 -8.76 6.56 -11.91
C ASP A 116 -8.53 7.56 -10.77
N ALA A 117 -8.34 7.05 -9.55
CA ALA A 117 -8.00 7.81 -8.36
C ALA A 117 -7.30 6.90 -7.34
N ILE A 118 -6.44 7.50 -6.53
CA ILE A 118 -5.74 6.81 -5.44
C ILE A 118 -6.19 7.43 -4.12
N VAL A 119 -6.54 6.60 -3.14
CA VAL A 119 -6.69 7.02 -1.75
C VAL A 119 -5.74 6.18 -0.92
N ALA A 120 -4.87 6.84 -0.18
CA ALA A 120 -3.75 6.17 0.49
C ALA A 120 -3.65 6.58 1.95
N CYS A 121 -3.06 5.71 2.75
CA CYS A 121 -2.60 6.09 4.08
C CYS A 121 -1.33 6.96 3.96
N HIS A 122 -1.21 7.98 4.82
CA HIS A 122 0.01 8.82 4.91
C HIS A 122 1.31 8.02 5.14
N LYS A 123 1.19 6.79 5.62
CA LYS A 123 2.29 5.88 5.93
C LYS A 123 2.85 5.14 4.71
N GLU A 124 2.21 5.27 3.55
CA GLU A 124 2.61 4.63 2.32
C GLU A 124 3.52 5.55 1.50
N PHE A 125 4.58 5.05 0.86
CA PHE A 125 5.56 5.93 0.19
C PHE A 125 5.37 6.02 -1.33
N ALA A 126 4.65 5.08 -1.94
CA ALA A 126 4.57 4.95 -3.39
C ALA A 126 3.42 5.74 -4.03
N HIS A 127 2.41 6.12 -3.24
CA HIS A 127 1.13 6.61 -3.76
C HIS A 127 1.27 7.90 -4.58
N LEU A 128 2.12 8.86 -4.15
CA LEU A 128 2.37 10.10 -4.87
C LEU A 128 3.00 9.83 -6.24
N HIS A 129 4.03 8.97 -6.29
CA HIS A 129 4.71 8.61 -7.52
C HIS A 129 3.81 7.84 -8.50
N CYS A 130 2.96 6.95 -7.97
CA CYS A 130 1.98 6.24 -8.78
C CYS A 130 0.94 7.21 -9.37
N ALA A 131 0.42 8.13 -8.55
CA ALA A 131 -0.55 9.14 -8.97
C ALA A 131 0.01 10.07 -10.05
N GLU A 132 1.23 10.58 -9.85
CA GLU A 132 1.95 11.42 -10.81
C GLU A 132 2.13 10.71 -12.14
N LYS A 133 2.60 9.45 -12.12
CA LYS A 133 2.83 8.66 -13.33
C LYS A 133 1.54 8.32 -14.07
N LEU A 134 0.42 8.17 -13.36
CA LEU A 134 -0.90 7.91 -13.94
C LEU A 134 -1.64 9.18 -14.35
N GLY A 135 -1.26 10.35 -13.84
CA GLY A 135 -1.98 11.59 -14.04
C GLY A 135 -3.34 11.63 -13.34
N VAL A 136 -3.47 10.96 -12.19
CA VAL A 136 -4.74 10.80 -11.45
C VAL A 136 -4.71 11.47 -10.08
N PRO A 137 -5.86 11.91 -9.53
CA PRO A 137 -5.90 12.49 -8.20
C PRO A 137 -5.50 11.49 -7.12
N VAL A 138 -4.84 12.01 -6.08
CA VAL A 138 -4.47 11.27 -4.87
C VAL A 138 -5.01 11.96 -3.62
N HIS A 139 -5.71 11.19 -2.79
CA HIS A 139 -6.22 11.63 -1.49
C HIS A 139 -5.49 10.88 -0.38
N VAL A 140 -4.74 11.60 0.44
CA VAL A 140 -4.07 11.02 1.60
C VAL A 140 -5.00 11.15 2.81
N LEU A 141 -5.33 10.03 3.43
CA LEU A 141 -6.12 9.99 4.66
C LEU A 141 -5.20 9.71 5.85
N SER A 142 -5.34 10.50 6.90
CA SER A 142 -4.79 10.23 8.22
C SER A 142 -5.93 9.98 9.20
N ARG A 143 -5.68 9.15 10.23
CA ARG A 143 -6.57 9.03 11.39
C ARG A 143 -6.57 10.33 12.19
#